data_AF-A0A7W1Y9U3-F1
#
_entry.id   AF-A0A7W1Y9U3-F1
#
_cell.length_a   1.000
_cell.length_b   1.000
_cell.length_c   1.000
_cell.angle_alpha   90.00
_cell.angle_beta   90.00
_cell.angle_gamma   90.00
#
_symmetry.space_group_name_H-M   'P 1'
#
loop_
_entity.id
_entity.type
_entity.pdbx_description
1 polymer ?
#
loop_
_entity_poly.entity_id
_entity_poly.type
_entity_poly.pdbx_seq_one_letter_code
_entity_poly.pdbx_strand_id
1 'polypeptide(L)'
;MYRDSKLPSSTNKCYKKIFIYSAGLSLEGRAKKLTMKEYSISEWLEALSSINDWLDKENSSASLDSMIEYIACATEILANSGIIKLKIIVEDFLKNYGFENKSELP
;
A
#
# COMPACT_ATOMS: atom_id res chain seq x y z
N MET A 1 -31.38 -3.88 -18.34
CA MET A 1 -30.44 -4.93 -17.88
C MET A 1 -29.05 -4.34 -17.88
N TYR A 2 -28.53 -4.04 -16.69
CA TYR A 2 -27.20 -3.46 -16.53
C TYR A 2 -26.17 -4.48 -17.01
N ARG A 3 -25.33 -4.09 -17.96
CA ARG A 3 -24.19 -4.91 -18.40
C ARG A 3 -23.24 -4.97 -17.21
N ASP A 4 -23.01 -6.18 -16.71
CA ASP A 4 -21.90 -6.52 -15.83
C ASP A 4 -20.60 -6.06 -16.51
N SER A 5 -20.19 -4.83 -16.20
CA SER A 5 -18.83 -4.36 -16.45
C SER A 5 -17.93 -5.16 -15.53
N LYS A 6 -17.50 -6.34 -16.00
CA LYS A 6 -16.43 -7.11 -15.38
C LYS A 6 -15.21 -6.20 -15.31
N LEU A 7 -14.99 -5.60 -14.14
CA LEU A 7 -13.73 -4.94 -13.81
C LEU A 7 -12.58 -5.91 -14.13
N PRO A 8 -11.48 -5.43 -14.72
CA PRO A 8 -10.34 -6.29 -15.06
C PRO A 8 -9.90 -7.10 -13.82
N SER A 9 -9.64 -8.39 -14.01
CA SER A 9 -9.36 -9.35 -12.93
C SER A 9 -8.18 -8.92 -12.03
N SER A 10 -7.23 -8.18 -12.58
CA SER A 10 -6.08 -7.60 -11.89
C SER A 10 -6.44 -6.44 -10.95
N THR A 11 -7.38 -5.57 -11.34
CA THR A 11 -7.87 -4.49 -10.48
C THR A 11 -8.67 -5.05 -9.31
N ASN A 12 -9.45 -6.12 -9.55
CA ASN A 12 -10.19 -6.84 -8.52
C ASN A 12 -9.24 -7.39 -7.42
N LYS A 13 -8.05 -7.88 -7.81
CA LYS A 13 -7.03 -8.36 -6.87
C LYS A 13 -6.50 -7.25 -5.95
N CYS A 14 -6.15 -6.08 -6.49
CA CYS A 14 -5.59 -4.97 -5.71
C CYS A 14 -6.59 -4.40 -4.70
N TYR A 15 -7.85 -4.19 -5.10
CA TYR A 15 -8.90 -3.75 -4.17
C TYR A 15 -9.15 -4.77 -3.07
N LYS A 16 -9.12 -6.07 -3.41
CA LYS A 16 -9.22 -7.14 -2.42
C LYS A 16 -8.06 -7.11 -1.43
N LYS A 17 -6.82 -6.80 -1.88
CA LYS A 17 -5.67 -6.64 -0.98
C LYS A 17 -5.87 -5.47 0.00
N ILE A 18 -6.24 -4.29 -0.51
CA ILE A 18 -6.51 -3.11 0.34
C ILE A 18 -7.60 -3.41 1.36
N PHE A 19 -8.68 -4.08 0.94
CA PHE A 19 -9.77 -4.46 1.85
C PHE A 19 -9.31 -5.41 2.96
N ILE A 20 -8.46 -6.38 2.64
CA ILE A 20 -7.92 -7.34 3.61
C ILE A 20 -6.96 -6.64 4.58
N TYR A 21 -6.02 -5.84 4.07
CA TYR A 21 -5.04 -5.16 4.92
C TYR A 21 -5.66 -4.03 5.77
N SER A 22 -6.67 -3.32 5.26
CA SER A 22 -7.39 -2.31 6.05
C SER A 22 -8.09 -2.91 7.28
N ALA A 23 -8.54 -4.17 7.17
CA ALA A 23 -9.08 -4.95 8.29
C ALA A 23 -8.00 -5.56 9.21
N GLY A 24 -6.72 -5.16 9.07
CA GLY A 24 -5.62 -5.68 9.88
C GLY A 24 -5.26 -7.15 9.60
N LEU A 25 -5.79 -7.72 8.51
CA LEU A 25 -5.57 -9.09 8.10
C LEU A 25 -4.39 -9.18 7.12
N SER A 26 -3.60 -10.24 7.23
CA SER A 26 -2.57 -10.56 6.25
C SER A 26 -3.10 -11.58 5.24
N LEU A 27 -2.75 -11.40 3.96
CA LEU A 27 -2.80 -12.49 2.99
C LEU A 27 -1.80 -13.57 3.41
N GLU A 28 -2.21 -14.84 3.39
CA GLU A 28 -1.53 -15.96 4.05
C GLU A 28 -0.01 -16.01 3.77
N GLY A 29 0.79 -16.13 4.84
CA GLY A 29 2.24 -16.28 4.80
C GLY A 29 3.05 -15.25 5.59
N ARG A 30 2.59 -14.00 5.71
CA ARG A 30 3.27 -12.97 6.53
C ARG A 30 2.83 -12.96 7.99
N ALA A 31 1.55 -13.23 8.27
CA ALA A 31 1.07 -13.34 9.65
C ALA A 31 1.22 -14.76 10.22
N LYS A 32 2.41 -15.06 10.75
CA LYS A 32 2.50 -16.01 11.87
C LYS A 32 2.52 -15.32 13.24
N LYS A 33 2.52 -13.98 13.33
CA LYS A 33 2.65 -13.33 14.66
C LYS A 33 2.15 -11.90 14.87
N LEU A 34 1.68 -11.15 13.88
CA LEU A 34 1.30 -9.74 14.11
C LEU A 34 -0.01 -9.40 13.39
N THR A 35 -1.05 -9.09 14.16
CA THR A 35 -2.20 -8.31 13.72
C THR A 35 -1.66 -6.96 13.24
N MET A 36 -1.72 -6.71 11.92
CA MET A 36 -1.42 -5.38 11.39
C MET A 36 -2.40 -4.40 12.02
N LYS A 37 -1.92 -3.21 12.38
CA LYS A 37 -2.79 -2.15 12.87
C LYS A 37 -3.83 -1.82 11.78
N GLU A 38 -5.09 -1.76 12.18
CA GLU A 38 -6.19 -1.45 11.27
C GLU A 38 -6.09 0.01 10.83
N TYR A 39 -6.19 0.23 9.51
CA TYR A 39 -6.23 1.55 8.89
C TYR A 39 -7.39 1.60 7.92
N SER A 40 -8.12 2.72 7.90
CA SER A 40 -9.28 2.85 7.01
C SER A 40 -8.87 2.79 5.53
N ILE A 41 -9.80 2.40 4.65
CA ILE A 41 -9.57 2.41 3.20
C ILE A 41 -9.14 3.81 2.72
N SER A 42 -9.71 4.87 3.30
CA SER A 42 -9.32 6.25 3.01
C SER A 42 -7.84 6.49 3.29
N GLU A 43 -7.33 6.02 4.43
CA GLU A 43 -5.91 6.14 4.77
C GLU A 43 -5.00 5.36 3.82
N TRP A 44 -5.45 4.19 3.35
CA TRP A 44 -4.73 3.43 2.32
C TRP A 44 -4.64 4.18 1.00
N LEU A 45 -5.73 4.82 0.58
CA LEU A 45 -5.75 5.63 -0.64
C LEU A 45 -4.88 6.89 -0.51
N GLU A 46 -4.89 7.55 0.66
CA GLU A 46 -4.01 8.69 0.93
C GLU A 46 -2.53 8.28 0.92
N ALA A 47 -2.20 7.12 1.48
CA ALA A 47 -0.84 6.58 1.44
C ALA A 47 -0.39 6.22 0.01
N LEU A 48 -1.28 5.61 -0.79
CA LEU A 48 -1.01 5.35 -2.21
C LEU A 48 -0.79 6.63 -3.01
N SER A 49 -1.58 7.68 -2.74
CA SER A 49 -1.36 9.00 -3.34
C SER A 49 0.03 9.53 -2.98
N SER A 50 0.44 9.38 -1.72
CA SER A 50 1.74 9.88 -1.25
C SER A 50 2.92 9.13 -1.91
N ILE A 51 2.79 7.83 -2.17
CA ILE A 51 3.78 7.06 -2.94
C ILE A 51 3.84 7.56 -4.40
N ASN A 52 2.69 7.80 -5.03
CA ASN A 52 2.66 8.32 -6.40
C ASN A 52 3.32 9.71 -6.48
N ASP A 53 3.01 10.61 -5.56
CA ASP A 53 3.62 11.96 -5.51
C ASP A 53 5.13 11.89 -5.30
N TRP A 54 5.62 10.88 -4.57
CA TRP A 54 7.05 10.65 -4.38
C TRP A 54 7.71 10.10 -5.65
N LEU A 55 7.08 9.10 -6.29
CA LEU A 55 7.58 8.50 -7.53
C LEU A 55 7.63 9.51 -8.68
N ASP A 56 6.63 10.39 -8.77
CA ASP A 56 6.59 11.47 -9.77
C ASP A 56 7.80 12.42 -9.63
N LYS A 57 8.12 12.84 -8.39
CA LYS A 57 9.31 13.65 -8.10
C LYS A 57 10.62 12.95 -8.45
N GLU A 58 10.63 11.63 -8.37
CA GLU A 58 11.78 10.77 -8.72
C GLU A 58 11.79 10.37 -10.20
N ASN A 59 10.93 10.96 -11.03
CA ASN A 59 10.71 10.60 -12.44
C ASN A 59 10.61 9.07 -12.62
N SER A 60 9.84 8.44 -11.75
CA SER A 60 9.73 6.99 -11.63
C SER A 60 8.27 6.57 -11.57
N SER A 61 8.01 5.29 -11.80
CA SER A 61 6.67 4.70 -11.65
C SER A 61 6.76 3.33 -11.00
N ALA A 62 5.65 2.85 -10.44
CA ALA A 62 5.55 1.51 -9.88
C ALA A 62 4.17 0.91 -10.16
N SER A 63 4.07 -0.42 -10.07
CA SER A 63 2.77 -1.08 -10.16
C SER A 63 1.95 -0.83 -8.88
N LEU A 64 0.62 -0.74 -9.01
CA LEU A 64 -0.27 -0.59 -7.86
C LEU A 64 -0.09 -1.74 -6.84
N ASP A 65 0.17 -2.96 -7.31
CA ASP A 65 0.44 -4.11 -6.45
C ASP A 65 1.71 -3.88 -5.61
N SER A 66 2.79 -3.41 -6.23
CA SER A 66 4.04 -3.07 -5.54
C SER A 66 3.85 -1.97 -4.49
N MET A 67 3.06 -0.94 -4.81
CA MET A 67 2.75 0.13 -3.84
C MET A 67 1.97 -0.40 -2.64
N ILE A 68 0.97 -1.26 -2.87
CA ILE A 68 0.17 -1.87 -1.79
C ILE A 68 1.05 -2.75 -0.89
N GLU A 69 1.93 -3.57 -1.48
CA GLU A 69 2.87 -4.41 -0.73
C GLU A 69 3.88 -3.58 0.08
N TYR A 70 4.30 -2.43 -0.46
CA TYR A 70 5.18 -1.50 0.22
C TYR A 70 4.50 -0.88 1.46
N ILE A 71 3.25 -0.42 1.33
CA ILE A 71 2.46 0.10 2.46
C ILE A 71 2.32 -0.99 3.54
N ALA A 72 1.98 -2.22 3.14
CA ALA A 72 1.87 -3.33 4.09
C ALA A 72 3.18 -3.55 4.85
N CYS A 73 4.32 -3.61 4.15
CA CYS A 73 5.65 -3.75 4.75
C CYS A 73 5.97 -2.59 5.73
N ALA A 74 5.70 -1.34 5.33
CA ALA A 74 5.92 -0.17 6.17
C ALA A 74 5.14 -0.26 7.49
N THR A 75 3.88 -0.71 7.43
CA THR A 75 3.06 -0.89 8.64
C THR A 75 3.51 -2.04 9.54
N GLU A 76 4.12 -3.09 8.99
CA GLU A 76 4.69 -4.19 9.77
C GLU A 76 5.95 -3.74 10.53
N ILE A 77 6.83 -2.99 9.85
CA ILE A 77 8.10 -2.52 10.43
C ILE A 77 7.87 -1.42 11.48
N LEU A 78 6.92 -0.51 11.22
CA LEU A 78 6.62 0.63 12.09
C LEU A 78 5.41 0.41 13.00
N ALA A 79 4.94 -0.85 13.16
CA ALA A 79 3.77 -1.21 13.97
C ALA A 79 3.80 -0.65 15.41
N ASN A 80 5.01 -0.51 15.98
CA ASN A 80 5.24 -0.05 17.35
C ASN A 80 5.80 1.39 17.45
N SER A 81 5.83 2.14 16.35
CA SER A 81 6.42 3.49 16.31
C SER A 81 5.61 4.56 17.05
N GLY A 82 4.38 4.26 17.49
CA GLY A 82 3.45 5.25 18.06
C GLY A 82 2.83 6.19 17.02
N ILE A 83 3.22 6.08 15.75
CA ILE A 83 2.65 6.87 14.65
C ILE A 83 1.23 6.38 14.36
N ILE A 84 0.29 7.33 14.29
CA ILE A 84 -1.14 7.03 14.20
C ILE A 84 -1.63 7.00 12.75
N LYS A 85 -1.06 7.83 11.86
CA LYS A 85 -1.55 7.99 10.49
C LYS A 85 -0.72 7.17 9.50
N LEU A 86 -1.40 6.39 8.66
CA LEU A 86 -0.75 5.52 7.67
C LEU A 86 0.13 6.30 6.69
N LYS A 87 -0.36 7.46 6.25
CA LYS A 87 0.40 8.37 5.37
C LYS A 87 1.78 8.71 5.95
N ILE A 88 1.84 9.09 7.22
CA ILE A 88 3.09 9.52 7.87
C ILE A 88 4.08 8.35 7.95
N ILE A 89 3.58 7.15 8.28
CA ILE A 89 4.38 5.91 8.29
C ILE A 89 5.03 5.69 6.93
N VAL A 90 4.25 5.83 5.85
CA VAL A 90 4.72 5.57 4.48
C VAL A 90 5.68 6.65 4.01
N GLU A 91 5.43 7.93 4.31
CA GLU A 91 6.34 9.03 3.99
C GLU A 91 7.68 8.90 4.72
N ASP A 92 7.68 8.50 5.99
CA ASP A 92 8.91 8.25 6.76
C ASP A 92 9.66 7.03 6.21
N PHE A 93 8.94 5.95 5.88
CA PHE A 93 9.54 4.75 5.30
C PHE A 93 10.17 5.04 3.92
N LEU A 94 9.50 5.81 3.06
CA LEU A 94 10.05 6.28 1.77
C LEU A 94 11.31 7.12 1.96
N LYS A 95 11.31 8.02 2.94
CA LYS A 95 12.45 8.89 3.22
C LYS A 95 13.69 8.10 3.66
N ASN A 96 13.52 7.06 4.46
CA ASN A 96 14.64 6.28 5.00
C ASN A 96 15.11 5.18 4.06
N TYR A 97 14.22 4.56 3.28
CA TYR A 97 14.51 3.34 2.52
C TYR A 97 14.29 3.48 1.01
N GLY A 98 13.66 4.56 0.54
CA GLY A 98 13.28 4.71 -0.87
C GLY A 98 12.23 3.67 -1.30
N PHE A 99 12.16 3.41 -2.61
CA PHE A 99 11.22 2.45 -3.20
C PHE A 99 11.95 1.52 -4.18
N GLU A 100 12.16 0.25 -3.78
CA GLU A 100 12.99 -0.71 -4.53
C GLU A 100 12.37 -1.17 -5.85
N ASN A 101 11.04 -1.28 -5.92
CA ASN A 101 10.34 -1.82 -7.09
C ASN A 101 9.86 -0.72 -8.06
N LYS A 102 10.63 0.36 -8.21
CA LYS A 102 10.33 1.46 -9.14
C LYS A 102 11.00 1.23 -10.49
N SER A 103 10.36 1.73 -11.55
CA SER A 103 10.92 1.80 -12.90
C SER A 103 11.10 3.27 -13.27
N GLU A 104 12.31 3.64 -13.69
CA GLU A 104 12.60 4.99 -14.18
C GLU A 104 11.74 5.26 -15.43
N LEU A 105 11.14 6.44 -15.47
CA LEU A 105 10.41 6.90 -16.64
C LEU A 105 11.42 7.40 -17.69
N PRO A 106 11.18 7.11 -18.99
CA PRO A 106 12.06 7.53 -20.07
C PRO A 106 12.14 9.05 -20.25
#